data_AF-A0A7C5DMD6-F1
#
_entry.id   AF-A0A7C5DMD6-F1
#
_cell.length_a   1.000
_cell.length_b   1.000
_cell.length_c   1.000
_cell.angle_alpha   90.00
_cell.angle_beta   90.00
_cell.angle_gamma   90.00
#
_symmetry.space_group_name_H-M   'P 1'
#
loop_
_entity.id
_entity.type
_entity.pdbx_description
1 polymer ?
#
loop_
_entity_poly.entity_id
_entity_poly.type
_entity_poly.pdbx_seq_one_letter_code
_entity_poly.pdbx_strand_id
1 'polypeptide(L)'
;MNEADFEELMRIQRLMASRVASETETESKIKLMSIINDLVTDKNKKVHKEAVIVEAQAQGMTEAEIERLLGTLKEDHMIEEPEPGFIRRA
;
A
#
# COMPACT_ATOMS: atom_id res chain seq x y z
N MET A 1 -13.41 -10.38 38.43
CA MET A 1 -13.39 -10.14 36.97
C MET A 1 -14.17 -11.30 36.38
N ASN A 2 -15.36 -11.05 35.83
CA ASN A 2 -16.20 -12.12 35.32
C ASN A 2 -15.76 -12.50 33.90
N GLU A 3 -16.04 -13.74 33.50
CA GLU A 3 -15.72 -14.28 32.18
C GLU A 3 -16.29 -13.40 31.04
N ALA A 4 -17.48 -12.83 31.24
CA ALA A 4 -18.10 -11.86 30.33
C ALA A 4 -17.28 -10.55 30.17
N ASP A 5 -16.65 -10.05 31.24
CA ASP A 5 -15.80 -8.85 31.17
C ASP A 5 -14.52 -9.14 30.38
N PHE A 6 -13.98 -10.34 30.53
CA PHE A 6 -12.77 -10.78 29.81
C PHE A 6 -13.05 -10.99 28.31
N GLU A 7 -14.17 -11.63 27.96
CA GLU A 7 -14.58 -11.78 26.56
C GLU A 7 -14.79 -10.43 25.86
N GLU A 8 -15.40 -9.47 26.56
CA GLU A 8 -15.61 -8.12 26.03
C GLU A 8 -14.28 -7.37 25.81
N LEU A 9 -13.32 -7.49 26.75
CA LEU A 9 -11.97 -6.94 26.58
C LEU A 9 -11.25 -7.56 25.37
N MET A 10 -11.36 -8.88 25.18
CA MET A 10 -10.78 -9.58 24.02
C MET A 10 -11.46 -9.19 22.71
N ARG A 11 -12.76 -8.87 22.73
CA ARG A 11 -13.47 -8.34 21.55
C ARG A 11 -12.94 -6.95 21.18
N ILE A 12 -12.77 -6.06 22.17
CA ILE A 12 -12.22 -4.71 21.96
C ILE A 12 -10.79 -4.78 21.43
N GLN A 13 -9.94 -5.65 21.99
CA GLN A 13 -8.57 -5.83 21.52
C GLN A 13 -8.50 -6.25 20.05
N ARG A 14 -9.37 -7.18 19.62
CA ARG A 14 -9.45 -7.62 18.22
C ARG A 14 -9.90 -6.50 17.29
N LEU A 15 -10.89 -5.71 17.69
CA LEU A 15 -11.35 -4.56 16.92
C LEU A 15 -10.27 -3.48 16.77
N MET A 16 -9.52 -3.22 17.85
CA MET A 16 -8.38 -2.30 17.83
C MET A 16 -7.28 -2.82 16.89
N ALA A 17 -6.93 -4.11 16.99
CA ALA A 17 -5.92 -4.72 16.14
C ALA A 17 -6.29 -4.65 14.64
N SER A 18 -7.56 -4.94 14.29
CA SER A 18 -8.02 -4.82 12.90
C SER A 18 -7.96 -3.38 12.38
N ARG A 19 -8.29 -2.41 13.24
CA ARG A 19 -8.24 -0.99 12.87
C ARG A 19 -6.81 -0.52 12.64
N VAL A 20 -5.90 -0.86 13.55
CA VAL A 20 -4.48 -0.52 13.42
C VAL A 20 -3.90 -1.13 12.16
N ALA A 21 -4.21 -2.39 11.86
CA ALA A 21 -3.76 -3.03 10.62
C ALA A 21 -4.25 -2.29 9.36
N SER A 22 -5.52 -1.86 9.34
CA SER A 22 -6.08 -1.07 8.23
C SER A 22 -5.46 0.32 8.10
N GLU A 23 -5.13 0.97 9.22
CA GLU A 23 -4.44 2.26 9.23
C GLU A 23 -3.01 2.13 8.68
N THR A 24 -2.26 1.10 9.11
CA THR A 24 -0.92 0.81 8.56
C THR A 24 -0.97 0.54 7.05
N GLU A 25 -1.96 -0.23 6.58
CA GLU A 25 -2.09 -0.51 5.15
C GLU A 25 -2.39 0.75 4.33
N THR A 26 -3.23 1.64 4.87
CA THR A 26 -3.54 2.92 4.23
C THR A 26 -2.30 3.81 4.14
N GLU A 27 -1.50 3.86 5.20
CA GLU A 27 -0.24 4.63 5.22
C GLU A 27 0.76 4.09 4.18
N SER A 28 0.95 2.77 4.11
CA SER A 28 1.82 2.16 3.09
C SER A 28 1.32 2.43 1.66
N LYS A 29 0.00 2.41 1.41
CA LYS A 29 -0.58 2.80 0.11
C LYS A 29 -0.27 4.25 -0.23
N ILE A 30 -0.46 5.17 0.71
CA ILE A 30 -0.17 6.61 0.51
C ILE A 30 1.30 6.81 0.18
N LYS A 31 2.19 6.15 0.93
CA LYS A 31 3.64 6.23 0.71
C LYS A 31 4.03 5.73 -0.67
N LEU A 32 3.53 4.57 -1.09
CA LEU A 32 3.80 4.02 -2.42
C LEU A 32 3.26 4.92 -3.54
N MET A 33 2.08 5.49 -3.36
CA MET A 33 1.51 6.46 -4.31
C MET A 33 2.35 7.74 -4.40
N SER A 34 2.92 8.22 -3.30
CA SER A 34 3.84 9.37 -3.31
C SER A 34 5.06 9.06 -4.18
N ILE A 35 5.66 7.88 -4.02
CA ILE A 35 6.80 7.44 -4.82
C ILE A 35 6.44 7.39 -6.30
N ILE A 36 5.29 6.81 -6.65
CA ILE A 36 4.81 6.74 -8.04
C ILE A 36 4.61 8.15 -8.60
N ASN A 37 4.06 9.09 -7.82
CA ASN A 37 3.85 10.47 -8.25
C ASN A 37 5.17 11.23 -8.48
N ASP A 38 6.18 10.98 -7.66
CA ASP A 38 7.50 11.59 -7.81
C ASP A 38 8.22 11.09 -9.07
N LEU A 39 8.02 9.82 -9.41
CA LEU A 39 8.64 9.20 -10.59
C LEU A 39 7.86 9.44 -11.89
N VAL A 40 6.52 9.47 -11.84
CA VAL A 40 5.65 9.76 -12.97
C VAL A 40 5.44 11.27 -13.10
N THR A 41 6.34 11.91 -13.85
CA THR A 41 6.27 13.36 -14.11
C THR A 41 5.40 13.69 -15.33
N ASP A 42 5.03 14.95 -15.49
CA ASP A 42 4.24 15.38 -16.68
C ASP A 42 4.99 15.18 -18.01
N LYS A 43 6.33 15.14 -17.96
CA LYS A 43 7.18 14.79 -19.10
C LYS A 43 7.23 13.28 -19.35
N ASN A 44 7.24 12.48 -18.28
CA ASN A 44 7.27 11.03 -18.32
C ASN A 44 5.97 10.45 -17.80
N LYS A 45 5.00 10.27 -18.71
CA LYS A 45 3.64 9.79 -18.40
C LYS A 45 3.57 8.37 -17.83
N LYS A 46 4.67 7.63 -17.81
CA LYS A 46 4.80 6.27 -17.24
C LYS A 46 6.21 6.07 -16.68
N VAL A 47 6.32 5.16 -15.73
CA VAL A 47 7.59 4.73 -15.09
C VAL A 47 7.71 3.21 -15.16
N HIS A 48 8.93 2.68 -15.19
CA HIS A 48 9.14 1.24 -15.03
C HIS A 48 8.75 0.77 -13.61
N LYS A 49 8.04 -0.37 -13.51
CA LYS A 49 7.70 -1.03 -12.24
C LYS A 49 8.94 -1.24 -11.37
N GLU A 50 10.05 -1.66 -11.99
CA GLU A 50 11.33 -1.87 -11.28
C GLU A 50 11.86 -0.60 -10.61
N ALA A 51 11.71 0.57 -11.25
CA ALA A 51 12.15 1.82 -10.65
C ALA A 51 11.31 2.18 -9.41
N VAL A 52 10.01 1.88 -9.43
CA VAL A 52 9.12 2.03 -8.26
C VAL A 52 9.53 1.07 -7.16
N ILE A 53 9.84 -0.20 -7.48
CA ILE A 53 10.28 -1.20 -6.49
C ILE A 53 11.58 -0.76 -5.81
N VAL A 54 12.59 -0.37 -6.61
CA VAL A 54 13.89 0.05 -6.08
C VAL A 54 13.75 1.25 -5.16
N GLU A 55 12.97 2.27 -5.55
CA GLU A 55 12.75 3.46 -4.73
C GLU A 55 11.97 3.12 -3.44
N ALA A 56 10.93 2.29 -3.52
CA ALA A 56 10.17 1.88 -2.35
C ALA A 56 10.98 1.02 -1.38
N GLN A 57 11.85 0.14 -1.88
CA GLN A 57 12.80 -0.61 -1.07
C GLN A 57 13.80 0.31 -0.36
N ALA A 58 14.31 1.33 -1.06
CA ALA A 58 15.20 2.34 -0.46
C ALA A 58 14.52 3.11 0.69
N GLN A 59 13.19 3.20 0.66
CA GLN A 59 12.38 3.81 1.72
C GLN A 59 11.90 2.80 2.79
N GLY A 60 12.41 1.56 2.77
CA GLY A 60 12.18 0.55 3.80
C GLY A 60 10.98 -0.37 3.60
N MET A 61 10.35 -0.35 2.42
CA MET A 61 9.28 -1.30 2.10
C MET A 61 9.85 -2.63 1.61
N THR A 62 9.17 -3.73 1.93
CA THR A 62 9.59 -5.05 1.40
C THR A 62 9.05 -5.27 -0.01
N GLU A 63 9.74 -6.05 -0.84
CA GLU A 63 9.27 -6.34 -2.20
C GLU A 63 7.87 -6.95 -2.22
N ALA A 64 7.62 -7.95 -1.37
CA ALA A 64 6.32 -8.59 -1.25
C ALA A 64 5.20 -7.61 -0.84
N GLU A 65 5.50 -6.65 0.03
CA GLU A 65 4.57 -5.57 0.38
C GLU A 65 4.30 -4.66 -0.82
N ILE A 66 5.34 -4.24 -1.54
CA ILE A 66 5.22 -3.38 -2.71
C ILE A 66 4.36 -4.06 -3.78
N GLU A 67 4.63 -5.32 -4.10
CA GLU A 67 3.87 -6.06 -5.11
C GLU A 67 2.39 -6.18 -4.75
N ARG A 68 2.09 -6.51 -3.48
CA ARG A 68 0.71 -6.54 -2.98
C ARG A 68 0.03 -5.19 -3.14
N LEU A 69 0.67 -4.12 -2.70
CA LEU A 69 0.12 -2.76 -2.76
C LEU A 69 -0.06 -2.27 -4.20
N LEU A 70 0.86 -2.59 -5.11
CA LEU A 70 0.71 -2.31 -6.54
C LEU A 70 -0.52 -3.02 -7.11
N GLY A 71 -0.78 -4.26 -6.69
CA GLY A 71 -2.00 -4.98 -7.04
C GLY A 71 -3.25 -4.23 -6.56
N THR A 72 -3.29 -3.86 -5.28
CA THR A 72 -4.44 -3.17 -4.72
C THR A 72 -4.65 -1.78 -5.33
N LEU A 73 -3.59 -1.02 -5.62
CA LEU A 73 -3.71 0.28 -6.27
C LEU A 73 -4.25 0.18 -7.71
N LYS A 74 -4.02 -0.94 -8.41
CA LYS A 74 -4.64 -1.21 -9.71
C LYS A 74 -6.12 -1.56 -9.57
N GLU A 75 -6.46 -2.40 -8.59
CA GLU A 75 -7.85 -2.75 -8.27
C GLU A 75 -8.66 -1.52 -7.86
N ASP A 76 -8.04 -0.60 -7.12
CA ASP A 76 -8.62 0.68 -6.70
C ASP A 76 -8.66 1.73 -7.84
N HIS A 77 -8.22 1.39 -9.06
CA HIS A 77 -8.10 2.29 -10.21
C HIS A 77 -7.28 3.56 -9.95
N MET A 78 -6.28 3.48 -9.07
CA MET A 78 -5.35 4.59 -8.78
C MET A 78 -4.17 4.63 -9.75
N ILE A 79 -3.78 3.45 -10.26
CA ILE A 79 -2.71 3.29 -11.24
C ILE A 79 -3.12 2.29 -12.32
N GLU A 80 -2.45 2.37 -13.46
CA GLU A 80 -2.63 1.46 -14.57
C GLU A 80 -1.29 0.90 -15.06
N GLU A 81 -1.33 -0.29 -15.66
CA GLU A 81 -0.21 -0.90 -16.36
C GLU A 81 -0.50 -0.91 -17.88
N PRO A 82 -0.15 0.16 -18.61
CA PRO A 82 -0.48 0.29 -20.03
C PRO A 82 0.32 -0.68 -20.90
N GLU A 83 1.50 -1.08 -20.41
CA GLU A 83 2.43 -2.01 -21.04
C GLU A 83 3.09 -2.85 -19.94
N PRO A 84 3.45 -4.12 -20.22
CA PRO A 84 4.10 -4.97 -19.24
C PRO A 84 5.34 -4.30 -18.62
N GLY A 85 5.38 -4.22 -17.29
CA GLY A 85 6.47 -3.64 -16.53
C GLY A 85 6.47 -2.11 -16.47
N PHE A 86 5.42 -1.42 -16.93
CA PHE A 86 5.26 0.03 -16.81
C PHE A 86 4.03 0.41 -15.99
N ILE A 87 4.17 1.45 -15.17
CA ILE A 87 3.10 1.99 -14.34
C ILE A 87 2.83 3.43 -14.77
N ARG A 88 1.55 3.80 -14.87
CA ARG A 88 1.10 5.19 -14.97
C ARG A 88 0.01 5.47 -13.95
N ARG A 89 -0.23 6.75 -13.69
CA ARG A 89 -1.40 7.23 -12.96
C ARG A 89 -2.65 7.01 -13.83
N ALA A 90 -3.74 6.53 -13.24
CA ALA A 90 -5.04 6.42 -13.90
C ALA A 90 -5.61 7.80 -14.25
#